data_AF-A0A3B1CE03-F1
#
_entry.id   AF-A0A3B1CE03-F1
#
_cell.length_a   1.000
_cell.length_b   1.000
_cell.length_c   1.000
_cell.angle_alpha   90.00
_cell.angle_beta   90.00
_cell.angle_gamma   90.00
#
_symmetry.space_group_name_H-M   'P 1'
#
loop_
_entity.id
_entity.type
_entity.pdbx_description
1 polymer ?
#
loop_
_entity_poly.entity_id
_entity_poly.type
_entity_poly.pdbx_seq_one_letter_code
_entity_poly.pdbx_strand_id
1 'polypeptide(L)'
;MGETKPEENIPSLYFYPSFQLEIKCPSCGFEASVALKEGLNRQMRVGCRKCNNKFLIKPNIRKSYRKPLEADGYLSRLDMTRKTALKIAIKINDISADGIGADIQTARLKKHNIILGETFFIAFHLPKREKEIQAKGKLVSIFESDSPNISHLGIEFDVLESHVEQKIRFYMM
;
A
#
# COMPACT_ATOMS: atom_id res chain seq x y z
N MET A 1 -56.50 4.61 -23.59
CA MET A 1 -55.96 5.76 -22.84
C MET A 1 -55.77 5.28 -21.41
N GLY A 2 -54.53 4.98 -21.02
CA GLY A 2 -54.22 4.51 -19.66
C GLY A 2 -53.94 5.72 -18.77
N GLU A 3 -54.70 5.85 -17.69
CA GLU A 3 -54.51 6.87 -16.67
C GLU A 3 -53.20 6.59 -15.92
N THR A 4 -52.20 7.47 -16.09
CA THR A 4 -51.01 7.50 -15.26
C THR A 4 -51.39 7.97 -13.87
N LYS A 5 -51.25 7.10 -12.87
CA LYS A 5 -51.39 7.46 -11.46
C LYS A 5 -50.39 8.56 -11.09
N PRO A 6 -50.78 9.56 -10.28
CA PRO A 6 -49.85 10.57 -9.80
C PRO A 6 -48.76 9.89 -8.95
N GLU A 7 -47.50 10.19 -9.26
CA GLU A 7 -46.36 9.73 -8.47
C GLU A 7 -46.51 10.21 -7.03
N GLU A 8 -46.44 9.27 -6.08
CA GLU A 8 -46.45 9.57 -4.65
C GLU A 8 -45.26 10.48 -4.32
N ASN A 9 -45.56 11.61 -3.67
CA ASN A 9 -44.60 12.62 -3.30
C ASN A 9 -43.78 12.14 -2.08
N ILE A 10 -42.81 11.26 -2.33
CA ILE A 10 -41.94 10.70 -1.29
C ILE A 10 -40.93 11.78 -0.86
N PRO A 11 -40.86 12.14 0.43
CA PRO A 11 -39.87 13.08 0.94
C PRO A 11 -38.45 12.57 0.68
N SER A 12 -37.61 13.39 0.05
CA SER A 12 -36.21 13.07 -0.20
C SER A 12 -35.32 13.60 0.94
N LEU A 13 -34.49 12.71 1.50
CA LEU A 13 -33.45 13.06 2.46
C LEU A 13 -32.10 13.09 1.72
N TYR A 14 -31.43 14.24 1.72
CA TYR A 14 -30.09 14.37 1.17
C TYR A 14 -29.05 14.10 2.27
N PHE A 15 -28.31 13.00 2.13
CA PHE A 15 -27.17 12.68 2.99
C PHE A 15 -25.88 13.10 2.30
N TYR A 16 -25.14 14.04 2.91
CA TYR A 16 -23.80 14.42 2.46
C TYR A 16 -22.77 13.76 3.38
N PRO A 17 -22.04 12.72 2.95
CA PRO A 17 -21.05 12.06 3.80
C PRO A 17 -19.92 13.03 4.13
N SER A 18 -19.88 13.53 5.37
CA SER A 18 -18.72 14.24 5.89
C SER A 18 -17.69 13.22 6.37
N PHE A 19 -16.48 13.26 5.84
CA PHE A 19 -15.37 12.44 6.33
C PHE A 19 -14.74 13.15 7.52
N GLN A 20 -14.63 12.48 8.66
CA GLN A 20 -13.84 12.98 9.79
C GLN A 20 -12.44 12.37 9.73
N LEU A 21 -11.42 13.22 9.72
CA LEU A 21 -10.02 12.83 9.78
C LEU A 21 -9.45 13.21 11.13
N GLU A 22 -9.01 12.21 11.90
CA GLU A 22 -8.22 12.43 13.11
C GLU A 22 -6.75 12.60 12.75
N ILE A 23 -6.16 13.72 13.19
CA ILE A 23 -4.80 14.12 12.86
C ILE A 23 -4.03 14.35 14.15
N LYS A 24 -2.89 13.67 14.28
CA LYS A 24 -1.93 13.90 15.37
C LYS A 24 -0.73 14.70 14.87
N CYS A 25 -0.43 15.81 15.53
CA CYS A 25 0.75 16.60 15.22
C CYS A 25 2.02 15.81 15.52
N PRO A 26 2.93 15.61 14.54
CA PRO A 26 4.13 14.81 14.74
C PRO A 26 5.13 15.43 15.73
N SER A 27 5.13 16.77 15.88
CA SER A 27 6.08 17.45 16.77
C SER A 27 5.67 17.53 18.24
N CYS A 28 4.37 17.64 18.55
CA CYS A 28 3.90 17.90 19.93
C CYS A 28 2.77 16.98 20.38
N GLY A 29 2.36 16.01 19.54
CA GLY A 29 1.32 15.04 19.85
C GLY A 29 -0.11 15.60 19.93
N PHE A 30 -0.33 16.88 19.61
CA PHE A 30 -1.66 17.47 19.62
C PHE A 30 -2.60 16.79 18.61
N GLU A 31 -3.75 16.33 19.09
CA GLU A 31 -4.77 15.64 18.29
C GLU A 31 -5.88 16.61 17.90
N ALA A 32 -6.32 16.53 16.65
CA ALA A 32 -7.41 17.35 16.11
C ALA A 32 -8.26 16.51 15.14
N SER A 33 -9.57 16.72 15.16
CA SER A 33 -10.48 16.17 14.16
C SER A 33 -10.83 17.24 13.13
N VAL A 34 -10.74 16.89 11.84
CA VAL A 34 -11.06 17.77 10.73
C VAL A 34 -12.18 17.12 9.92
N ALA A 35 -13.31 17.81 9.82
CA ALA A 35 -14.38 17.43 8.91
C ALA A 35 -14.04 17.88 7.49
N LEU A 36 -14.04 16.94 6.55
CA LEU A 36 -13.82 17.16 5.15
C LEU A 36 -15.14 16.95 4.40
N LYS A 37 -15.43 17.84 3.44
CA LYS A 37 -16.56 17.67 2.52
C LYS A 37 -16.36 16.50 1.56
N GLU A 38 -15.11 16.18 1.25
CA GLU A 38 -14.69 15.13 0.32
C GLU A 38 -13.46 14.41 0.86
N GLY A 39 -13.22 13.18 0.41
CA GLY A 39 -12.02 12.44 0.76
C GLY A 39 -10.74 13.16 0.32
N LEU A 40 -9.70 13.13 1.16
CA LEU A 40 -8.43 13.76 0.84
C LEU A 40 -7.78 13.03 -0.35
N ASN A 41 -7.77 13.66 -1.52
CA ASN A 41 -7.23 13.11 -2.77
C ASN A 41 -5.92 13.78 -3.24
N ARG A 42 -5.35 14.65 -2.40
CA ARG A 42 -4.07 15.33 -2.66
C ARG A 42 -3.33 15.60 -1.37
N GLN A 43 -2.02 15.74 -1.47
CA GLN A 43 -1.20 16.15 -0.33
C GLN A 43 -1.62 17.55 0.18
N MET A 44 -1.61 17.73 1.50
CA MET A 44 -2.01 18.98 2.15
C MET A 44 -0.97 19.37 3.21
N ARG A 45 -0.55 20.64 3.20
CA ARG A 45 0.28 21.21 4.27
C ARG A 45 -0.64 21.71 5.39
N VAL A 46 -0.35 21.28 6.62
CA VAL A 46 -1.13 21.62 7.81
C VAL A 46 -0.21 22.24 8.86
N GLY A 47 -0.69 23.31 9.51
CA GLY A 47 -0.03 23.92 10.66
C GLY A 47 -0.64 23.42 11.96
N CYS A 48 0.19 23.02 12.92
CA CYS A 48 -0.29 22.69 14.26
C CYS A 48 -0.65 23.98 15.01
N ARG A 49 -1.90 24.09 15.50
CA ARG A 49 -2.33 25.25 16.30
C ARG A 49 -1.62 25.36 17.65
N LYS A 50 -1.09 24.26 18.20
CA LYS A 50 -0.42 24.22 19.51
C LYS A 50 1.05 24.64 19.45
N CYS A 51 1.82 24.11 18.51
CA CYS A 51 3.28 24.35 18.42
C CYS A 51 3.72 25.13 17.19
N ASN A 52 2.78 25.54 16.33
CA ASN A 52 3.00 26.27 15.08
C ASN A 52 3.89 25.57 14.03
N ASN A 53 4.33 24.33 14.28
CA ASN A 53 5.05 23.54 13.30
C ASN A 53 4.16 23.13 12.13
N LYS A 54 4.76 23.08 10.94
CA LYS A 54 4.10 22.68 9.69
C LYS A 54 4.46 21.23 9.38
N PHE A 55 3.47 20.45 8.97
CA PHE A 55 3.65 19.08 8.52
C PHE A 55 2.79 18.80 7.29
N LEU A 56 3.10 17.69 6.60
CA LEU A 56 2.45 17.33 5.34
C LEU A 56 1.61 16.07 5.55
N ILE A 57 0.33 16.16 5.22
CA ILE A 57 -0.57 15.00 5.16
C ILE A 57 -0.57 14.51 3.72
N LYS A 58 -0.19 13.26 3.51
CA LYS A 58 -0.21 12.60 2.20
C LYS A 58 -1.27 11.51 2.21
N PRO A 59 -2.36 11.64 1.44
CA PRO A 59 -3.33 10.57 1.36
C PRO A 59 -2.74 9.35 0.65
N ASN A 60 -3.06 8.15 1.16
CA ASN A 60 -2.67 6.89 0.55
C ASN A 60 -3.65 6.52 -0.58
N ILE A 61 -3.56 7.22 -1.71
CA ILE A 61 -4.42 6.99 -2.87
C ILE A 61 -3.78 5.89 -3.71
N ARG A 62 -4.46 4.76 -3.80
CA ARG A 62 -4.04 3.64 -4.65
C ARG A 62 -4.67 3.82 -6.02
N LYS A 63 -3.85 3.68 -7.08
CA LYS A 63 -4.33 3.67 -8.47
C LYS A 63 -4.96 2.34 -8.87
N SER A 64 -4.51 1.26 -8.24
CA SER A 64 -4.92 -0.12 -8.52
C SER A 64 -5.43 -0.79 -7.25
N TYR A 65 -6.45 -1.64 -7.45
CA TYR A 65 -6.95 -2.52 -6.39
C TYR A 65 -5.86 -3.50 -5.95
N ARG A 66 -5.82 -3.79 -4.64
CA ARG A 66 -4.94 -4.81 -4.07
C ARG A 66 -5.77 -5.99 -3.57
N LYS A 67 -5.47 -7.18 -4.07
CA LYS A 67 -6.06 -8.45 -3.63
C LYS A 67 -5.23 -8.98 -2.45
N PRO A 68 -5.86 -9.40 -1.34
CA PRO A 68 -5.15 -10.07 -0.25
C PRO A 68 -4.40 -11.30 -0.78
N LEU A 69 -3.15 -11.44 -0.36
CA LEU A 69 -2.28 -12.54 -0.74
C LEU A 69 -1.40 -12.87 0.47
N GLU A 70 -1.72 -13.94 1.18
CA GLU A 70 -0.86 -14.49 2.22
C GLU A 70 0.13 -15.47 1.58
N ALA A 71 1.37 -15.03 1.40
CA ALA A 71 2.41 -15.86 0.82
C ALA A 71 3.77 -15.57 1.44
N ASP A 72 4.59 -16.61 1.58
CA ASP A 72 6.01 -16.42 1.88
C ASP A 72 6.75 -16.02 0.61
N GLY A 73 7.71 -15.10 0.78
CA GLY A 73 8.56 -14.65 -0.30
C GLY A 73 9.96 -14.29 0.17
N TYR A 74 10.80 -13.90 -0.78
CA TYR A 74 12.13 -13.40 -0.47
C TYR A 74 12.53 -12.25 -1.39
N LEU A 75 13.31 -11.34 -0.82
CA LEU A 75 14.04 -10.30 -1.54
C LEU A 75 15.49 -10.75 -1.72
N SER A 76 16.09 -10.42 -2.86
CA SER A 76 17.53 -10.56 -3.07
C SER A 76 18.10 -9.36 -3.82
N ARG A 77 19.33 -8.99 -3.49
CA ARG A 77 20.08 -7.95 -4.21
C ARG A 77 20.71 -8.55 -5.47
N LEU A 78 20.81 -7.73 -6.52
CA LEU A 78 21.60 -7.95 -7.72
C LEU A 78 23.10 -7.90 -7.39
N ASP A 79 23.62 -8.83 -6.60
CA ASP A 79 25.07 -8.96 -6.43
C ASP A 79 25.59 -9.81 -7.61
N MET A 80 25.96 -9.15 -8.72
CA MET A 80 26.59 -9.79 -9.89
C MET A 80 27.93 -10.48 -9.55
N THR A 81 28.46 -10.30 -8.34
CA THR A 81 29.78 -10.78 -7.91
C THR A 81 29.73 -11.95 -6.93
N ARG A 82 28.60 -12.21 -6.27
CA ARG A 82 28.49 -13.28 -5.25
C ARG A 82 27.72 -14.46 -5.81
N LYS A 83 28.35 -15.64 -5.80
CA LYS A 83 27.76 -16.93 -6.24
C LYS A 83 26.47 -17.31 -5.49
N THR A 84 26.13 -16.63 -4.40
CA THR A 84 24.89 -16.80 -3.64
C THR A 84 24.29 -15.43 -3.32
N ALA A 85 23.21 -15.08 -4.03
CA ALA A 85 22.41 -13.91 -3.70
C ALA A 85 21.79 -14.10 -2.31
N LEU A 86 22.01 -13.15 -1.41
CA LEU A 86 21.45 -13.18 -0.06
C LEU A 86 19.92 -13.08 -0.15
N LYS A 87 19.22 -14.13 0.28
CA LYS A 87 17.75 -14.17 0.34
C LYS A 87 17.28 -13.63 1.68
N ILE A 88 16.47 -12.58 1.65
CA ILE A 88 15.88 -11.93 2.81
C ILE A 88 14.40 -12.29 2.82
N ALA A 89 13.99 -13.15 3.76
CA ALA A 89 12.61 -13.62 3.83
C ALA A 89 11.65 -12.50 4.27
N ILE A 90 10.52 -12.43 3.57
CA ILE A 90 9.41 -11.50 3.76
C ILE A 90 8.08 -12.27 3.76
N LYS A 91 7.04 -11.69 4.33
CA LYS A 91 5.67 -12.20 4.23
C LYS A 91 4.85 -11.26 3.35
N ILE A 92 4.40 -11.72 2.20
CA ILE A 92 3.51 -10.96 1.33
C ILE A 92 2.11 -11.00 1.95
N ASN A 93 1.44 -9.85 1.94
CA ASN A 93 0.11 -9.64 2.52
C ASN A 93 -0.92 -9.25 1.46
N ASP A 94 -0.49 -8.49 0.45
CA ASP A 94 -1.34 -8.08 -0.66
C ASP A 94 -0.56 -7.93 -1.97
N ILE A 95 -1.29 -8.02 -3.09
CA ILE A 95 -0.74 -7.88 -4.43
C ILE A 95 -1.68 -7.05 -5.31
N SER A 96 -1.10 -6.31 -6.24
CA SER A 96 -1.77 -5.58 -7.32
C SER A 96 -1.11 -5.91 -8.64
N ALA A 97 -1.65 -5.36 -9.74
CA ALA A 97 -0.99 -5.43 -11.04
C ALA A 97 0.41 -4.79 -11.03
N ASP A 98 0.61 -3.76 -10.20
CA ASP A 98 1.81 -2.91 -10.23
C ASP A 98 2.79 -3.17 -9.07
N GLY A 99 2.45 -4.05 -8.13
CA GLY A 99 3.31 -4.28 -6.97
C GLY A 99 2.70 -5.11 -5.86
N ILE A 100 3.45 -5.24 -4.76
CA ILE A 100 3.07 -6.00 -3.56
C ILE A 100 3.20 -5.17 -2.28
N GLY A 101 2.42 -5.55 -1.28
CA GLY A 101 2.63 -5.19 0.12
C GLY A 101 3.18 -6.39 0.89
N ALA A 102 4.23 -6.18 1.67
CA ALA A 102 4.88 -7.25 2.42
C ALA A 102 5.37 -6.79 3.79
N ASP A 103 5.42 -7.72 4.73
CA ASP A 103 6.00 -7.57 6.05
C ASP A 103 7.42 -8.11 6.14
N ILE A 104 8.24 -7.41 6.91
CA ILE A 104 9.56 -7.86 7.31
C ILE A 104 9.79 -7.57 8.80
N GLN A 105 10.56 -8.42 9.47
CA GLN A 105 11.06 -8.10 10.81
C GLN A 105 11.93 -6.84 10.76
N THR A 106 11.63 -5.84 11.61
CA THR A 106 12.38 -4.58 11.68
C THR A 106 13.87 -4.82 11.94
N ALA A 107 14.22 -5.85 12.72
CA ALA A 107 15.62 -6.25 12.94
C ALA A 107 16.32 -6.69 11.64
N ARG A 108 15.62 -7.39 10.74
CA ARG A 108 16.17 -7.80 9.43
C ARG A 108 16.32 -6.61 8.49
N LEU A 109 15.34 -5.71 8.46
CA LEU A 109 15.43 -4.47 7.70
C LEU A 109 16.72 -3.71 8.04
N LYS A 110 16.98 -3.52 9.35
CA LYS A 110 18.19 -2.86 9.87
C LYS A 110 19.46 -3.66 9.57
N LYS A 111 19.46 -4.97 9.84
CA LYS A 111 20.61 -5.87 9.60
C LYS A 111 21.08 -5.85 8.15
N HIS A 112 20.15 -5.79 7.20
CA HIS A 112 20.45 -5.82 5.77
C HIS A 112 20.58 -4.42 5.15
N ASN A 113 20.44 -3.35 5.96
CA ASN A 113 20.47 -1.97 5.52
C ASN A 113 19.56 -1.73 4.30
N ILE A 114 18.30 -2.17 4.41
CA ILE A 114 17.30 -1.98 3.35
C ILE A 114 16.80 -0.55 3.43
N ILE A 115 16.93 0.20 2.33
CA ILE A 115 16.53 1.61 2.26
C ILE A 115 15.52 1.86 1.14
N LEU A 116 14.73 2.92 1.30
CA LEU A 116 13.79 3.37 0.28
C LEU A 116 14.49 3.66 -1.05
N GLY A 117 13.85 3.26 -2.14
CA GLY A 117 14.33 3.45 -3.51
C GLY A 117 15.25 2.34 -4.01
N GLU A 118 15.71 1.42 -3.16
CA GLU A 118 16.47 0.23 -3.60
C GLU A 118 15.62 -0.70 -4.46
N THR A 119 16.27 -1.37 -5.40
CA THR A 119 15.66 -2.36 -6.28
C THR A 119 16.11 -3.76 -5.91
N PHE A 120 15.14 -4.67 -5.80
CA PHE A 120 15.34 -6.06 -5.42
C PHE A 120 14.78 -6.98 -6.49
N PHE A 121 15.34 -8.19 -6.56
CA PHE A 121 14.57 -9.32 -7.07
C PHE A 121 13.68 -9.85 -5.96
N ILE A 122 12.46 -10.19 -6.34
CA ILE A 122 11.41 -10.67 -5.48
C ILE A 122 11.00 -12.02 -6.03
N ALA A 123 10.88 -13.01 -5.14
CA ALA A 123 10.26 -14.27 -5.52
C ALA A 123 9.23 -14.74 -4.50
N PHE A 124 8.14 -15.31 -5.02
CA PHE A 124 7.00 -15.79 -4.23
C PHE A 124 6.12 -16.73 -5.07
N HIS A 125 5.19 -17.43 -4.42
CA HIS A 125 4.21 -18.27 -5.11
C HIS A 125 2.81 -17.66 -5.03
N LEU A 126 2.06 -17.77 -6.13
CA LEU A 126 0.63 -17.49 -6.10
C LEU A 126 -0.13 -18.73 -5.62
N PRO A 127 -1.24 -18.58 -4.89
CA PRO A 127 -2.06 -19.70 -4.46
C PRO A 127 -2.47 -20.58 -5.64
N LYS A 128 -2.44 -21.90 -5.45
CA LYS A 128 -2.80 -22.91 -6.45
C LYS A 128 -1.92 -22.90 -7.71
N ARG A 129 -0.72 -22.32 -7.67
CA ARG A 129 0.26 -22.36 -8.76
C ARG A 129 1.60 -22.90 -8.26
N GLU A 130 2.12 -23.88 -8.97
CA GLU A 130 3.41 -24.52 -8.64
C GLU A 130 4.61 -23.68 -9.04
N LYS A 131 4.46 -22.79 -10.03
CA LYS A 131 5.58 -21.99 -10.54
C LYS A 131 5.75 -20.71 -9.74
N GLU A 132 6.95 -20.53 -9.21
CA GLU A 132 7.41 -19.30 -8.59
C GLU A 132 7.25 -18.11 -9.55
N ILE A 133 6.78 -17.00 -8.99
CA ILE A 133 6.84 -15.68 -9.62
C ILE A 133 8.18 -15.06 -9.26
N GLN A 134 8.94 -14.67 -10.26
CA GLN A 134 10.16 -13.87 -10.08
C GLN A 134 9.96 -12.53 -10.77
N ALA A 135 10.21 -11.45 -10.04
CA ALA A 135 10.06 -10.10 -10.55
C ALA A 135 11.15 -9.20 -9.97
N LYS A 136 11.53 -8.18 -10.72
CA LYS A 136 12.32 -7.07 -10.21
C LYS A 136 11.37 -6.00 -9.70
N GLY A 137 11.67 -5.36 -8.58
CA GLY A 137 10.84 -4.29 -8.06
C GLY A 137 11.57 -3.34 -7.12
N LYS A 138 11.08 -2.11 -7.09
CA LYS A 138 11.61 -0.99 -6.33
C LYS A 138 10.85 -0.83 -5.02
N LEU A 139 11.59 -0.67 -3.92
CA LEU A 139 11.00 -0.38 -2.62
C LEU A 139 10.55 1.09 -2.56
N VAL A 140 9.24 1.32 -2.57
CA VAL A 140 8.64 2.67 -2.66
C VAL A 140 8.11 3.19 -1.34
N SER A 141 7.85 2.31 -0.37
CA SER A 141 7.44 2.71 0.98
C SER A 141 7.96 1.76 2.04
N ILE A 142 8.31 2.32 3.21
CA ILE A 142 8.62 1.60 4.44
C ILE A 142 7.92 2.36 5.56
N PHE A 143 7.13 1.66 6.38
CA PHE A 143 6.54 2.21 7.59
C PHE A 143 6.44 1.14 8.67
N GLU A 144 6.42 1.56 9.94
CA GLU A 144 6.21 0.63 11.04
C GLU A 144 4.77 0.14 11.01
N SER A 145 4.59 -1.18 11.19
CA SER A 145 3.28 -1.79 11.36
C SER A 145 2.77 -1.53 12.78
N ASP A 146 1.46 -1.68 12.99
CA ASP A 146 0.86 -1.69 14.34
C ASP A 146 1.40 -2.85 15.19
N SER A 147 1.94 -3.90 14.54
CA SER A 147 2.58 -5.01 15.22
C SER A 147 4.02 -4.67 15.63
N PRO A 148 4.40 -4.91 16.90
CA PRO A 148 5.74 -4.61 17.38
C PRO A 148 6.80 -5.39 16.60
N ASN A 149 7.89 -4.71 16.24
CA ASN A 149 9.03 -5.26 15.50
C ASN A 149 8.72 -5.70 14.05
N ILE A 150 7.62 -5.23 13.47
CA ILE A 150 7.28 -5.47 12.07
C ILE A 150 7.31 -4.14 11.30
N SER A 151 7.96 -4.16 10.14
CA SER A 151 7.94 -3.08 9.17
C SER A 151 7.17 -3.52 7.93
N HIS A 152 6.26 -2.68 7.47
CA HIS A 152 5.55 -2.84 6.20
C HIS A 152 6.38 -2.27 5.05
N LEU A 153 6.47 -3.02 3.97
CA LEU A 153 7.15 -2.72 2.72
C LEU A 153 6.12 -2.58 1.61
N GLY A 154 6.20 -1.48 0.86
CA GLY A 154 5.52 -1.35 -0.43
C GLY A 154 6.54 -1.48 -1.55
N ILE A 155 6.35 -2.45 -2.42
CA ILE A 155 7.28 -2.73 -3.51
C ILE A 155 6.52 -2.61 -4.82
N GLU A 156 6.99 -1.72 -5.69
CA GLU A 156 6.47 -1.50 -7.05
C GLU A 156 7.25 -2.40 -8.00
N PHE A 157 6.58 -3.14 -8.86
CA PHE A 157 7.24 -3.94 -9.89
C PHE A 157 7.91 -3.02 -10.91
N ASP A 158 9.11 -3.39 -11.34
CA ASP A 158 9.71 -2.83 -12.56
C ASP A 158 8.97 -3.40 -13.79
N VAL A 159 9.56 -3.31 -14.98
CA VAL A 159 9.04 -3.97 -16.18
C VAL A 159 8.98 -5.47 -15.96
N LEU A 160 7.76 -6.00 -15.86
CA LEU A 160 7.49 -7.42 -15.78
C LEU A 160 7.66 -8.07 -17.14
N GLU A 161 8.20 -9.29 -17.16
CA GLU A 161 8.11 -10.12 -18.36
C GLU A 161 6.64 -10.45 -18.65
N SER A 162 6.23 -10.43 -19.92
CA SER A 162 4.82 -10.57 -20.32
C SER A 162 4.13 -11.80 -19.73
N HIS A 163 4.89 -12.90 -19.59
CA HIS A 163 4.37 -14.14 -19.01
C HIS A 163 4.11 -14.03 -17.49
N VAL A 164 4.95 -13.29 -16.75
CA VAL A 164 4.76 -13.00 -15.32
C VAL A 164 3.59 -12.04 -15.13
N GLU A 165 3.56 -10.99 -15.95
CA GLU A 165 2.49 -10.01 -15.94
C GLU A 165 1.11 -10.67 -16.18
N GLN A 166 1.00 -11.53 -17.19
CA GLN A 166 -0.23 -12.26 -17.47
C GLN A 166 -0.64 -13.16 -16.30
N LYS A 167 0.33 -13.81 -15.64
CA LYS A 167 0.06 -14.64 -14.46
C LYS A 167 -0.54 -13.81 -13.32
N ILE A 168 0.04 -12.64 -13.04
CA ILE A 168 -0.44 -11.72 -11.99
C ILE A 168 -1.81 -11.16 -12.36
N ARG A 169 -1.99 -10.65 -13.59
CA ARG A 169 -3.27 -10.13 -14.07
C ARG A 169 -4.39 -11.16 -13.98
N PHE A 170 -4.13 -12.42 -14.36
CA PHE A 170 -5.09 -13.50 -14.21
C PHE A 170 -5.47 -13.77 -12.74
N TYR A 171 -4.50 -13.70 -11.84
CA TYR A 171 -4.78 -13.84 -10.41
C TYR A 171 -5.58 -12.66 -9.83
N MET A 172 -5.42 -11.46 -10.41
CA MET A 172 -6.12 -10.24 -10.00
C MET A 172 -7.57 -10.16 -10.46
N MET A 173 -7.95 -10.93 -11.49
CA MET A 173 -9.36 -11.14 -11.87
C MET A 173 -10.09 -12.01 -10.83
#